data_AF-A0A2S7Q606-F1
#
_entry.id   AF-A0A2S7Q606-F1
#
_cell.length_a   1.000
_cell.length_b   1.000
_cell.length_c   1.000
_cell.angle_alpha   90.00
_cell.angle_beta   90.00
_cell.angle_gamma   90.00
#
_symmetry.space_group_name_H-M   'P 1'
#
loop_
_entity.id
_entity.type
_entity.pdbx_description
1 polymer ?
#
loop_
_entity_poly.entity_id
_entity_poly.type
_entity_poly.pdbx_seq_one_letter_code
_entity_poly.pdbx_strand_id
1 'polypeptide(L)'
;MFTKKPDSTNRAWVKGQLLAYLSTERDFLRTLMVCMHITGGQPAQGPELGSIKVCNSVYSARNIYMINGRARTRRGNTEYIVRCLPDAVSQIVAQYLIRVRLFARVLDRRESEYLFADKRGLWAGEQLSQMLGPITRKALGV
;
A
#
# COMPACT_ATOMS: atom_id res chain seq x y z
N MET A 1 12.30 35.28 27.86
CA MET A 1 12.07 33.83 27.87
C MET A 1 12.64 33.26 26.58
N PHE A 2 13.87 32.74 26.60
CA PHE A 2 14.59 32.32 25.40
C PHE A 2 14.07 30.96 24.92
N THR A 3 13.37 30.92 23.78
CA THR A 3 13.08 29.67 23.08
C THR A 3 14.38 29.21 22.40
N LYS A 4 15.05 28.25 23.04
CA LYS A 4 16.25 27.61 22.49
C LYS A 4 15.90 27.04 21.10
N LYS A 5 16.52 27.59 20.04
CA LYS A 5 16.39 27.07 18.68
C LYS A 5 16.86 25.60 18.71
N PRO A 6 16.06 24.61 18.28
CA PRO A 6 16.44 23.21 18.42
C PRO A 6 17.71 22.94 17.60
N ASP A 7 18.68 22.29 18.25
CA ASP A 7 19.98 21.92 17.69
C ASP A 7 19.80 21.20 16.34
N SER A 8 20.55 21.62 15.32
CA SER A 8 20.51 21.05 13.97
C SER A 8 20.83 19.54 13.97
N THR A 9 21.67 19.10 14.91
CA THR A 9 22.06 17.71 15.16
C THR A 9 20.88 16.84 15.57
N ASN A 10 19.94 17.37 16.36
CA ASN A 10 18.77 16.64 16.85
C ASN A 10 17.75 16.37 15.72
N ARG A 11 17.71 17.23 14.71
CA ARG A 11 16.82 17.05 13.54
C ARG A 11 17.30 15.96 12.58
N ALA A 12 18.60 15.69 12.53
CA ALA A 12 19.17 14.68 11.64
C ALA A 12 18.77 13.25 12.05
N TRP A 13 18.79 12.94 13.36
CA TRP A 13 18.35 11.65 13.90
C TRP A 13 16.86 11.38 13.65
N VAL A 14 16.01 12.40 13.86
CA VAL A 14 14.57 12.32 13.55
C VAL A 14 14.34 12.05 12.06
N LYS A 15 15.12 12.69 11.17
CA LYS A 15 15.03 12.46 9.73
C LYS A 15 15.44 11.03 9.35
N GLY A 16 16.48 10.49 9.98
CA GLY A 16 16.90 9.10 9.79
C GLY A 16 15.81 8.10 10.17
N GLN A 17 15.20 8.27 11.35
CA GLN A 17 14.10 7.41 11.80
C GLN A 17 12.84 7.52 10.95
N LEU A 18 12.50 8.73 10.51
CA LEU A 18 11.41 8.98 9.58
C LEU A 18 11.62 8.20 8.26
N LEU A 19 12.81 8.31 7.68
CA LEU A 19 13.13 7.58 6.44
C LEU A 19 13.12 6.06 6.65
N ALA A 20 13.61 5.58 7.79
CA ALA A 20 13.55 4.17 8.15
C ALA A 20 12.11 3.67 8.25
N TYR A 21 11.24 4.40 8.95
CA TYR A 21 9.81 4.05 9.09
C TYR A 21 9.11 3.98 7.73
N LEU A 22 9.28 5.00 6.88
CA LEU A 22 8.69 5.03 5.54
C LEU A 22 9.25 3.93 4.63
N SER A 23 10.52 3.54 4.83
CA SER A 23 11.10 2.37 4.15
C SER A 23 10.43 1.08 4.60
N THR A 24 10.23 0.89 5.90
CA THR A 24 9.56 -0.30 6.45
C THR A 24 8.11 -0.39 5.99
N GLU A 25 7.37 0.73 5.98
CA GLU A 25 6.02 0.78 5.40
C GLU A 25 6.03 0.38 3.93
N ARG A 26 6.99 0.91 3.15
CA ARG A 26 7.13 0.57 1.74
C ARG A 26 7.37 -0.92 1.55
N ASP A 27 8.27 -1.52 2.31
CA ASP A 27 8.54 -2.96 2.21
C ASP A 27 7.34 -3.80 2.65
N PHE A 28 6.62 -3.37 3.69
CA PHE A 28 5.35 -3.98 4.07
C PHE A 28 4.32 -3.93 2.93
N LEU A 29 4.14 -2.77 2.28
CA LEU A 29 3.22 -2.61 1.16
C LEU A 29 3.60 -3.51 -0.03
N ARG A 30 4.90 -3.70 -0.28
CA ARG A 30 5.39 -4.63 -1.30
C ARG A 30 4.98 -6.06 -1.02
N THR A 31 5.18 -6.52 0.21
CA THR A 31 4.72 -7.84 0.66
C THR A 31 3.21 -7.96 0.58
N LEU A 32 2.47 -6.94 1.03
CA LEU A 32 1.01 -6.92 0.98
C LEU A 32 0.49 -7.02 -0.46
N MET A 33 1.12 -6.32 -1.41
CA MET A 33 0.75 -6.38 -2.83
C MET A 33 0.87 -7.81 -3.37
N VAL A 34 1.96 -8.50 -3.05
CA VAL A 34 2.18 -9.91 -3.42
C VAL A 34 1.15 -10.82 -2.73
N CYS A 35 0.91 -10.65 -1.43
CA CYS A 35 -0.10 -11.43 -0.70
C CYS A 35 -1.49 -11.26 -1.32
N MET A 36 -1.91 -10.03 -1.60
CA MET A 36 -3.19 -9.75 -2.25
C MET A 36 -3.27 -10.33 -3.68
N HIS A 37 -2.16 -10.33 -4.42
CA HIS A 37 -2.08 -10.95 -5.74
C HIS A 37 -2.29 -12.46 -5.70
N ILE A 38 -1.60 -13.15 -4.79
CA ILE A 38 -1.61 -14.62 -4.71
C ILE A 38 -2.94 -15.12 -4.13
N THR A 39 -3.51 -14.37 -3.17
CA THR A 39 -4.67 -14.84 -2.39
C THR A 39 -6.02 -14.25 -2.79
N GLY A 40 -6.05 -13.22 -3.64
CA GLY A 40 -7.26 -12.49 -4.05
C GLY A 40 -8.22 -13.26 -4.97
N GLY A 41 -8.13 -14.59 -5.01
CA GLY A 41 -8.88 -15.47 -5.89
C GLY A 41 -8.21 -15.61 -7.25
N GLN A 42 -8.73 -14.92 -8.27
CA GLN A 42 -8.08 -14.88 -9.59
C GLN A 42 -6.85 -13.96 -9.54
N PRO A 43 -5.68 -14.40 -10.06
CA PRO A 43 -4.48 -13.57 -10.10
C PRO A 43 -4.81 -12.29 -10.87
N ALA A 44 -4.87 -11.18 -10.13
CA ALA A 44 -5.16 -9.88 -10.71
C ALA A 44 -4.02 -9.52 -11.67
N GLN A 45 -4.32 -9.07 -12.89
CA GLN A 45 -3.28 -8.55 -13.77
C GLN A 45 -2.59 -7.39 -13.02
N GLY A 46 -1.26 -7.32 -13.05
CA GLY A 46 -0.48 -6.37 -12.25
C GLY A 46 -1.01 -4.91 -12.21
N PRO A 47 -1.55 -4.33 -13.30
CA PRO A 47 -2.19 -3.02 -13.30
C PRO A 47 -3.44 -2.90 -12.42
N GLU A 48 -4.18 -3.99 -12.21
CA GLU A 48 -5.41 -4.02 -11.43
C GLU A 48 -5.15 -3.81 -9.94
N LEU A 49 -4.11 -4.43 -9.38
CA LEU A 49 -3.72 -4.25 -7.99
C LEU A 49 -3.20 -2.83 -7.74
N GLY A 50 -2.37 -2.31 -8.65
CA GLY A 50 -1.90 -0.93 -8.60
C GLY A 50 -3.05 0.06 -8.51
N SER A 51 -4.12 -0.18 -9.28
CA SER A 51 -5.28 0.70 -9.36
C SER A 51 -6.23 0.71 -8.14
N ILE A 52 -5.89 0.04 -7.05
CA ILE A 52 -6.72 0.04 -5.83
C ILE A 52 -6.69 1.43 -5.19
N LYS A 53 -7.87 2.05 -5.07
CA LYS A 53 -8.12 3.36 -4.47
C LYS A 53 -8.78 3.21 -3.11
N VAL A 54 -8.25 3.89 -2.10
CA VAL A 54 -8.78 3.83 -0.73
C VAL A 54 -9.62 5.05 -0.34
N CYS A 55 -9.45 6.16 -1.05
CA CYS A 55 -10.23 7.37 -0.84
C CYS A 55 -10.80 7.84 -2.17
N ASN A 56 -11.89 8.61 -2.06
CA ASN A 56 -12.49 9.27 -3.21
C ASN A 56 -11.61 10.46 -3.62
N SER A 57 -11.76 10.84 -4.87
CA SER A 57 -11.15 11.99 -5.51
C SER A 57 -12.21 12.77 -6.27
N VAL A 58 -11.84 13.93 -6.79
CA VAL A 58 -12.71 14.71 -7.69
C VAL A 58 -13.10 13.89 -8.93
N TYR A 59 -12.21 13.02 -9.41
CA TYR A 59 -12.38 12.32 -10.70
C TYR A 59 -12.79 10.85 -10.58
N SER A 60 -12.79 10.28 -9.37
CA SER A 60 -13.02 8.85 -9.17
C SER A 60 -13.31 8.46 -7.73
N ALA A 61 -14.12 7.42 -7.56
CA ALA A 61 -14.43 6.85 -6.25
C ALA A 61 -13.35 5.86 -5.77
N ARG A 62 -13.26 5.69 -4.45
CA ARG A 62 -12.56 4.56 -3.82
C ARG A 62 -13.14 3.26 -4.36
N ASN A 63 -12.31 2.25 -4.41
CA ASN A 63 -12.70 0.97 -4.99
C ASN A 63 -12.38 -0.23 -4.09
N ILE A 64 -11.92 0.01 -2.86
CA ILE A 64 -11.83 -0.98 -1.79
C ILE A 64 -12.91 -0.73 -0.72
N TYR A 65 -13.55 -1.80 -0.26
CA TYR A 65 -14.62 -1.78 0.72
C TYR A 65 -14.49 -2.94 1.70
N MET A 66 -14.91 -2.73 2.95
CA MET A 66 -15.05 -3.81 3.92
C MET A 66 -16.52 -4.22 3.99
N ILE A 67 -16.83 -5.47 3.67
CA ILE A 67 -18.19 -6.04 3.71
C ILE A 67 -18.11 -7.35 4.48
N ASN A 68 -18.87 -7.44 5.59
CA ASN A 68 -18.88 -8.61 6.48
C ASN A 68 -17.46 -9.01 6.95
N GLY A 69 -16.63 -8.04 7.32
CA GLY A 69 -15.24 -8.27 7.75
C GLY A 69 -14.26 -8.62 6.63
N ARG A 70 -14.72 -8.72 5.37
CA ARG A 70 -13.90 -9.05 4.21
C ARG A 70 -13.63 -7.83 3.35
N ALA A 71 -12.37 -7.65 2.99
CA ALA A 71 -11.96 -6.63 2.04
C ALA A 71 -12.38 -7.07 0.63
N ARG A 72 -13.08 -6.19 -0.06
CA ARG A 72 -13.53 -6.37 -1.43
C ARG A 72 -13.03 -5.23 -2.30
N THR A 73 -12.44 -5.55 -3.44
CA THR A 73 -12.05 -4.56 -4.45
C THR A 73 -13.02 -4.61 -5.62
N ARG A 74 -13.50 -3.46 -6.08
CA ARG A 74 -14.42 -3.30 -7.21
C ARG A 74 -13.69 -2.68 -8.39
N ARG A 75 -13.80 -3.22 -9.60
CA ARG A 75 -13.25 -2.60 -10.81
C ARG A 75 -14.29 -2.58 -11.93
N GLY A 76 -14.25 -1.53 -12.75
CA GLY A 76 -15.12 -1.32 -13.90
C GLY A 76 -16.33 -0.43 -13.60
N ASN A 77 -16.77 0.32 -14.61
CA ASN A 77 -18.01 1.11 -14.58
C ASN A 77 -19.17 0.36 -15.29
N THR A 78 -18.84 -0.51 -16.24
CA THR A 78 -19.82 -1.25 -17.07
C THR A 78 -19.91 -2.73 -16.68
N GLU A 79 -18.78 -3.35 -16.32
CA GLU A 79 -18.70 -4.73 -15.82
C GLU A 79 -17.99 -4.73 -14.46
N TYR A 80 -18.69 -5.15 -13.41
CA TYR A 80 -18.16 -5.12 -12.04
C TYR A 80 -17.41 -6.40 -11.71
N ILE A 81 -16.08 -6.32 -11.63
CA ILE A 81 -15.26 -7.40 -11.09
C ILE A 81 -15.07 -7.14 -9.59
N VAL A 82 -15.69 -7.97 -8.76
CA VAL A 82 -15.53 -7.93 -7.30
C VAL A 82 -14.57 -9.05 -6.87
N ARG A 83 -13.43 -8.67 -6.29
CA ARG A 83 -12.49 -9.62 -5.70
C ARG A 83 -12.61 -9.57 -4.19
N CYS A 84 -12.69 -10.73 -3.54
CA CYS A 84 -12.71 -10.84 -2.09
C CYS A 84 -11.36 -11.33 -1.60
N LEU A 85 -10.74 -10.62 -0.66
CA LEU A 85 -9.56 -11.10 0.02
C LEU A 85 -9.96 -12.11 1.11
N PRO A 86 -9.08 -13.08 1.43
CA PRO A 86 -9.28 -13.93 2.60
C PRO A 86 -9.39 -13.12 3.88
N ASP A 87 -9.99 -13.70 4.92
CA ASP A 87 -10.23 -13.01 6.20
C ASP A 87 -8.94 -12.48 6.83
N ALA A 88 -7.86 -13.28 6.83
CA ALA A 88 -6.56 -12.87 7.36
C ALA A 88 -5.97 -11.66 6.62
N VAL A 89 -6.00 -11.67 5.28
CA VAL A 89 -5.49 -10.56 4.46
C VAL A 89 -6.36 -9.33 4.61
N SER A 90 -7.68 -9.52 4.70
CA SER A 90 -8.64 -8.45 4.97
C SER A 90 -8.34 -7.74 6.29
N GLN A 91 -8.08 -8.50 7.36
CA GLN A 91 -7.69 -7.93 8.65
C GLN A 91 -6.40 -7.12 8.53
N ILE A 92 -5.38 -7.65 7.86
CA ILE A 92 -4.11 -6.93 7.64
C ILE A 92 -4.35 -5.61 6.92
N VAL A 93 -5.15 -5.60 5.84
CA VAL A 93 -5.50 -4.37 5.11
C VAL A 93 -6.23 -3.39 6.02
N ALA A 94 -7.20 -3.85 6.82
CA ALA A 94 -7.92 -2.99 7.76
C ALA A 94 -6.98 -2.32 8.75
N GLN A 95 -6.10 -3.11 9.38
CA GLN A 95 -5.12 -2.64 10.36
C GLN A 95 -4.15 -1.63 9.74
N TYR A 96 -3.65 -1.91 8.54
CA TYR A 96 -2.79 -1.00 7.81
C TYR A 96 -3.47 0.34 7.53
N LEU A 97 -4.70 0.33 7.01
CA LEU A 97 -5.43 1.55 6.64
C LEU A 97 -5.70 2.45 7.87
N ILE A 98 -5.99 1.85 9.02
CA ILE A 98 -6.36 2.58 10.24
C ILE A 98 -5.11 3.05 11.01
N ARG A 99 -4.11 2.18 11.18
CA ARG A 99 -2.99 2.42 12.11
C ARG A 99 -1.76 3.00 11.42
N VAL A 100 -1.32 2.38 10.32
CA VAL A 100 -0.02 2.68 9.70
C VAL A 100 -0.16 3.80 8.68
N ARG A 101 -1.14 3.68 7.78
CA ARG A 101 -1.30 4.57 6.64
C ARG A 101 -1.60 6.01 7.06
N LEU A 102 -2.42 6.20 8.08
CA LEU A 102 -2.77 7.54 8.57
C LEU A 102 -1.50 8.28 9.04
N PHE A 103 -0.69 7.60 9.85
CA PHE A 103 0.55 8.14 10.36
C PHE A 103 1.58 8.38 9.25
N ALA A 104 1.77 7.39 8.37
CA ALA A 104 2.69 7.51 7.25
C ALA A 104 2.35 8.69 6.31
N ARG A 105 1.06 8.93 6.03
CA ARG A 105 0.62 10.08 5.22
C ARG A 105 0.97 11.41 5.87
N VAL A 106 0.73 11.55 7.17
CA VAL A 106 1.08 12.77 7.92
C VAL A 106 2.59 13.03 7.87
N LEU A 107 3.38 11.97 8.01
CA LEU A 107 4.83 12.04 8.00
C LEU A 107 5.42 12.35 6.62
N ASP A 108 4.93 11.69 5.59
CA ASP A 108 5.42 11.82 4.21
C ASP A 108 4.87 13.07 3.51
N ARG A 109 3.86 13.73 4.11
CA ARG A 109 3.10 14.85 3.52
C ARG A 109 2.59 14.54 2.11
N ARG A 110 2.28 13.26 1.85
CA ARG A 110 1.80 12.79 0.56
C ARG A 110 0.31 12.51 0.61
N GLU A 111 -0.38 13.03 -0.38
CA GLU A 111 -1.73 12.62 -0.70
C GLU A 111 -1.68 11.65 -1.88
N SER A 112 -1.97 10.38 -1.61
CA SER A 112 -2.19 9.38 -2.66
C SER A 112 -3.54 8.73 -2.42
N GLU A 113 -4.33 8.69 -3.49
CA GLU A 113 -5.61 8.00 -3.57
C GLU A 113 -5.43 6.49 -3.57
N TYR A 114 -4.29 6.04 -4.07
CA TYR A 114 -3.98 4.65 -4.32
C TYR A 114 -3.42 3.95 -3.08
N LEU A 115 -3.62 2.63 -2.99
CA LEU A 115 -3.02 1.80 -1.95
C LEU A 115 -1.53 1.57 -2.18
N PHE A 116 -1.14 1.35 -3.44
CA PHE A 116 0.22 1.04 -3.84
C PHE A 116 0.78 2.16 -4.73
N ALA A 117 1.47 3.11 -4.11
CA ALA A 117 2.07 4.24 -4.81
C ALA A 117 3.28 4.79 -4.05
N ASP A 118 4.21 5.40 -4.76
CA ASP A 118 5.32 6.17 -4.19
C ASP A 118 5.52 7.50 -4.94
N LYS A 119 6.64 8.21 -4.68
CA LYS A 119 6.95 9.50 -5.35
C LYS A 119 7.01 9.40 -6.87
N ARG A 120 7.32 8.21 -7.40
CA ARG A 120 7.41 7.93 -8.84
C ARG A 120 6.05 7.59 -9.44
N GLY A 121 5.00 7.52 -8.62
CA GLY A 121 3.63 7.29 -9.04
C GLY A 121 3.09 5.92 -8.63
N LEU A 122 2.11 5.46 -9.39
CA LEU A 122 1.39 4.21 -9.16
C LEU A 122 2.31 3.00 -9.29
N TRP A 123 2.18 2.02 -8.40
CA TRP A 123 2.86 0.74 -8.56
C TRP A 123 2.12 -0.10 -9.61
N ALA A 124 2.65 -0.13 -10.82
CA ALA A 124 2.10 -0.91 -11.93
C ALA A 124 2.58 -2.38 -11.90
N GLY A 125 2.20 -3.15 -12.92
CA GLY A 125 2.55 -4.55 -13.04
C GLY A 125 4.06 -4.84 -13.03
N GLU A 126 4.89 -3.93 -13.54
CA GLU A 126 6.35 -4.09 -13.51
C GLU A 126 6.91 -4.18 -12.09
N GLN A 127 6.40 -3.36 -11.15
CA GLN A 127 6.83 -3.47 -9.76
C GLN A 127 6.42 -4.80 -9.15
N LEU A 128 5.21 -5.29 -9.46
CA LEU A 128 4.76 -6.60 -9.01
C LEU A 128 5.67 -7.72 -9.52
N SER A 129 6.03 -7.69 -10.81
CA SER A 129 6.98 -8.65 -11.40
C SER A 129 8.36 -8.58 -10.74
N GLN A 130 8.88 -7.38 -10.48
CA GLN A 130 10.15 -7.19 -9.77
C GLN A 130 10.11 -7.75 -8.34
N MET A 131 8.97 -7.63 -7.65
CA MET A 131 8.81 -8.17 -6.30
C MET A 131 8.61 -9.69 -6.26
N LEU A 132 7.93 -10.25 -7.25
CA LEU A 132 7.72 -11.69 -7.36
C LEU A 132 9.01 -12.43 -7.75
N GLY A 133 9.83 -11.85 -8.63
CA GLY A 133 11.04 -12.48 -9.15
C GLY A 133 11.94 -13.14 -8.08
N PRO A 134 12.34 -12.42 -7.01
CA PRO A 134 13.14 -12.99 -5.92
C PRO A 134 12.42 -14.08 -5.12
N ILE A 135 11.11 -13.92 -4.88
CA ILE A 135 10.30 -14.88 -4.11
C ILE A 135 10.17 -16.19 -4.90
N THR A 136 9.82 -16.09 -6.18
CA THR A 136 9.72 -17.24 -7.08
C THR A 136 11.06 -17.93 -7.25
N ARG A 137 12.15 -17.17 -7.42
CA ARG A 137 13.52 -17.70 -7.52
C ARG A 137 13.89 -18.52 -6.29
N LYS A 138 13.70 -17.96 -5.10
CA LYS A 138 13.93 -18.66 -3.83
C LYS A 138 13.06 -19.90 -3.65
N ALA A 139 11.80 -19.85 -4.07
CA ALA A 139 10.87 -20.97 -3.95
C ALA A 139 11.14 -22.11 -4.96
N LEU A 140 11.65 -21.77 -6.15
CA LEU A 140 11.98 -22.74 -7.21
C LEU A 140 13.42 -23.27 -7.12
N GLY A 141 14.27 -22.71 -6.25
CA GLY A 141 15.63 -23.17 -6.04
C GLY A 141 16.61 -22.86 -7.18
N VAL A 142 16.27 -21.90 -8.04
CA VAL A 142 17.11 -21.37 -9.14
C VAL A 142 17.56 -19.94 -8.87
#